data_AF-A0A8B9STR7-F1
#
_entry.id   AF-A0A8B9STR7-F1
#
_cell.length_a   1.000
_cell.length_b   1.000
_cell.length_c   1.000
_cell.angle_alpha   90.00
_cell.angle_beta   90.00
_cell.angle_gamma   90.00
#
_symmetry.space_group_name_H-M   'P 1'
#
loop_
_entity.id
_entity.type
_entity.pdbx_description
1 polymer ?
#
loop_
_entity_poly.entity_id
_entity_poly.type
_entity_poly.pdbx_seq_one_letter_code
_entity_poly.pdbx_strand_id
1 'polypeptide(L)'
;MMRNLLVVHVSISGNELCLMTSHLESTKDHSKERVKQLQIVLNKMQEESESTTVIFGGDTNLRDSEVTKLGGLPNNVMDMWEFLGKPQHCRYTWDTSSNTNLGIENKCKLRFDRVYIRPAAEGGNIVPRSMDLIGLEKLDCGRFPSDHWGLLCNFDVIL
;
A
#
# COMPACT_ATOMS: atom_id res chain seq x y z
N MET A 1 -15.07 11.07 -1.48
CA MET A 1 -15.74 9.86 -2.01
C MET A 1 -16.06 8.83 -0.89
N MET A 2 -16.75 9.19 0.20
CA MET A 2 -17.06 8.30 1.35
C MET A 2 -15.88 7.44 1.85
N ARG A 3 -14.67 8.01 1.86
CA ARG A 3 -13.44 7.30 2.25
C ARG A 3 -13.27 7.30 3.77
N ASN A 4 -12.65 6.24 4.30
CA ASN A 4 -12.33 6.09 5.72
C ASN A 4 -11.01 5.32 5.89
N LEU A 5 -10.53 5.23 7.13
CA LEU A 5 -9.44 4.34 7.52
C LEU A 5 -10.06 3.20 8.34
N LEU A 6 -9.90 1.96 7.87
CA LEU A 6 -10.27 0.76 8.60
C LEU A 6 -9.05 0.22 9.32
N VAL A 7 -9.25 -0.15 10.59
CA VAL A 7 -8.19 -0.66 11.47
C VAL A 7 -8.67 -1.97 12.12
N VAL A 8 -7.80 -2.97 12.14
CA VAL A 8 -8.05 -4.27 12.80
C VAL A 8 -6.80 -4.67 13.58
N HIS A 9 -6.99 -4.97 14.86
CA HIS A 9 -5.93 -5.50 15.73
C HIS A 9 -6.02 -7.02 15.76
N VAL A 10 -4.89 -7.70 15.54
CA VAL A 10 -4.80 -9.17 15.52
C VAL A 10 -3.51 -9.65 16.17
N SER A 11 -3.52 -10.89 16.64
CA SER A 11 -2.32 -11.59 17.09
C SER A 11 -2.00 -12.73 16.12
N ILE A 12 -0.81 -12.74 15.54
CA ILE A 12 -0.36 -13.80 14.61
C ILE A 12 0.95 -14.37 15.13
N SER A 13 0.96 -15.68 15.42
CA SER A 13 2.16 -16.37 15.93
C SER A 13 2.79 -15.68 17.15
N GLY A 14 1.98 -15.13 18.04
CA GLY A 14 2.44 -14.41 19.25
C GLY A 14 2.90 -12.96 19.00
N ASN A 15 2.70 -12.42 17.80
CA ASN A 15 3.02 -11.03 17.45
C ASN A 15 1.75 -10.19 17.38
N GLU A 16 1.74 -9.06 18.07
CA GLU A 16 0.65 -8.09 17.98
C GLU A 16 0.80 -7.25 16.70
N LEU A 17 -0.25 -7.27 15.88
CA LEU A 17 -0.33 -6.49 14.66
C LEU A 17 -1.52 -5.52 14.69
N CYS A 18 -1.29 -4.34 14.13
CA CYS A 18 -2.34 -3.42 13.73
C CYS A 18 -2.37 -3.37 12.19
N LEU A 19 -3.42 -3.96 11.61
CA LEU A 19 -3.65 -3.99 10.17
C LEU A 19 -4.55 -2.82 9.80
N MET A 20 -4.10 -2.01 8.85
CA MET A 20 -4.80 -0.82 8.39
C MET A 20 -5.03 -0.88 6.88
N THR A 21 -6.20 -0.43 6.45
CA THR A 21 -6.47 -0.24 5.02
C THR A 21 -7.31 1.00 4.76
N SER A 22 -7.09 1.61 3.62
CA SER A 22 -7.90 2.71 3.12
C SER A 22 -7.83 2.74 1.59
N HIS A 23 -8.87 3.31 0.99
CA HIS A 23 -8.84 3.77 -0.37
C HIS A 23 -8.82 5.30 -0.32
N LEU A 24 -7.66 5.93 -0.49
CA LEU A 24 -7.51 7.39 -0.39
C LEU A 24 -8.08 8.11 -1.60
N GLU A 25 -8.54 9.35 -1.41
CA GLU A 25 -9.31 10.15 -2.37
C GLU A 25 -8.71 10.09 -3.78
N SER A 26 -9.52 9.63 -4.74
CA SER A 26 -9.05 9.32 -6.09
C SER A 26 -8.98 10.56 -6.99
N THR A 27 -8.45 10.33 -8.19
CA THR A 27 -8.23 11.32 -9.26
C THR A 27 -7.17 12.37 -8.93
N LYS A 28 -6.74 13.10 -9.96
CA LYS A 28 -5.66 14.07 -9.85
C LYS A 28 -6.08 15.31 -9.03
N ASP A 29 -7.32 15.76 -9.21
CA ASP A 29 -7.81 17.03 -8.69
C ASP A 29 -7.99 17.05 -7.17
N HIS A 30 -8.12 15.87 -6.55
CA HIS A 30 -8.27 15.72 -5.10
C HIS A 30 -6.94 15.54 -4.35
N SER A 31 -5.81 15.99 -4.94
CA SER A 31 -4.48 15.92 -4.34
C SER A 31 -4.43 16.44 -2.90
N LYS A 32 -5.08 17.59 -2.63
CA LYS A 32 -5.09 18.19 -1.28
C LYS A 32 -5.73 17.27 -0.23
N GLU A 33 -6.87 16.68 -0.57
CA GLU A 33 -7.60 15.78 0.33
C GLU A 33 -6.85 14.45 0.51
N ARG A 34 -6.35 13.86 -0.58
CA ARG A 34 -5.53 12.63 -0.52
C ARG A 34 -4.29 12.79 0.36
N VAL A 35 -3.58 13.92 0.26
CA VAL A 35 -2.42 14.23 1.10
C VAL A 35 -2.82 14.36 2.58
N LYS A 36 -3.94 15.01 2.87
CA LYS A 36 -4.49 15.10 4.23
C LYS A 36 -4.84 13.72 4.78
N GLN A 37 -5.47 12.86 3.98
CA GLN A 37 -5.81 11.49 4.38
C GLN A 37 -4.55 10.65 4.60
N LEU A 38 -3.51 10.79 3.77
CA LEU A 38 -2.21 10.17 4.02
C LEU A 38 -1.62 10.61 5.37
N GLN A 39 -1.69 11.90 5.72
CA GLN A 39 -1.25 12.37 7.03
C GLN A 39 -2.02 11.69 8.18
N ILE A 40 -3.33 11.52 8.04
CA ILE A 40 -4.16 10.82 9.03
C ILE A 40 -3.72 9.37 9.18
N VAL A 41 -3.47 8.67 8.07
CA VAL A 41 -2.95 7.29 8.09
C VAL A 41 -1.60 7.24 8.83
N LEU A 42 -0.65 8.10 8.46
CA LEU A 42 0.69 8.11 9.06
C LEU A 42 0.64 8.44 10.55
N ASN A 43 -0.19 9.42 10.96
CA ASN A 43 -0.39 9.74 12.37
C ASN A 43 -0.98 8.54 13.11
N LYS A 44 -1.98 7.88 12.53
CA LYS A 44 -2.60 6.71 13.15
C LYS A 44 -1.61 5.56 13.31
N MET A 45 -0.70 5.35 12.34
CA MET A 45 0.40 4.39 12.47
C MET A 45 1.35 4.76 13.61
N GLN A 46 1.62 6.04 13.86
CA GLN A 46 2.49 6.49 14.96
C GLN A 46 1.82 6.35 16.35
N GLU A 47 0.50 6.48 16.45
CA GLU A 47 -0.25 6.38 17.71
C GLU A 47 -0.31 4.97 18.30
N GLU A 48 -0.09 3.93 17.50
CA GLU A 48 -0.12 2.54 17.97
C GLU A 48 1.05 2.23 18.92
N SER A 49 0.86 1.28 19.84
CA SER A 49 1.88 0.85 20.82
C SER A 49 3.22 0.52 20.16
N GLU A 50 4.34 0.84 20.81
CA GLU A 50 5.69 0.49 20.34
C GLU A 50 5.91 -1.03 20.25
N SER A 51 5.16 -1.83 21.02
CA SER A 51 5.18 -3.29 20.96
C SER A 51 4.35 -3.88 19.82
N THR A 52 3.66 -3.05 19.02
CA THR A 52 2.76 -3.48 17.94
C THR A 52 3.37 -3.15 16.58
N THR A 53 3.49 -4.17 15.73
CA THR A 53 3.83 -3.95 14.32
C THR A 53 2.61 -3.42 13.58
N VAL A 54 2.76 -2.31 12.87
CA VAL A 54 1.68 -1.70 12.09
C VAL A 54 1.91 -1.93 10.61
N ILE A 55 0.91 -2.48 9.91
CA ILE A 55 0.94 -2.67 8.47
C ILE A 55 -0.25 -1.94 7.86
N PHE A 56 0.03 -0.93 7.06
CA PHE A 56 -0.97 -0.27 6.22
C PHE A 56 -0.84 -0.78 4.78
N GLY A 57 -1.96 -1.17 4.17
CA GLY A 57 -2.02 -1.52 2.75
C GLY A 57 -3.32 -1.04 2.11
N GLY A 58 -3.25 -0.49 0.90
CA GLY A 58 -4.44 -0.09 0.16
C GLY A 58 -4.15 0.74 -1.07
N ASP A 59 -5.21 1.12 -1.77
CA ASP A 59 -5.14 2.07 -2.90
C ASP A 59 -4.95 3.49 -2.35
N THR A 60 -3.72 3.96 -2.44
CA THR A 60 -3.36 5.30 -1.97
C THR A 60 -3.67 6.38 -2.99
N ASN A 61 -3.93 6.05 -4.27
CA ASN A 61 -4.05 7.01 -5.37
C ASN A 61 -2.88 8.02 -5.50
N LEU A 62 -1.76 7.77 -4.80
CA LEU A 62 -0.66 8.72 -4.64
C LEU A 62 0.18 8.85 -5.89
N ARG A 63 0.73 10.05 -6.07
CA ARG A 63 1.90 10.29 -6.90
C ARG A 63 3.11 10.47 -5.98
N ASP A 64 4.29 10.08 -6.45
CA ASP A 64 5.52 10.16 -5.65
C ASP A 64 5.78 11.59 -5.14
N SER A 65 5.47 12.61 -5.95
CA SER A 65 5.61 14.02 -5.57
C SER A 65 4.69 14.46 -4.42
N GLU A 66 3.59 13.76 -4.15
CA GLU A 66 2.69 14.05 -3.03
C GLU A 66 3.30 13.61 -1.70
N VAL A 67 3.98 12.46 -1.70
CA VAL A 67 4.72 11.97 -0.53
C VAL A 67 5.89 12.91 -0.22
N THR A 68 6.63 13.34 -1.25
CA THR A 68 7.71 14.33 -1.08
C THR A 68 7.21 15.65 -0.50
N LYS A 69 6.05 16.15 -0.96
CA LYS A 69 5.44 17.40 -0.43
C LYS A 69 5.04 17.31 1.04
N LEU A 70 4.75 16.11 1.54
CA LEU A 70 4.44 15.86 2.95
C LEU A 70 5.71 15.83 3.83
N GLY A 71 6.90 15.87 3.24
CA GLY A 71 8.18 15.69 3.94
C GLY A 71 8.66 14.25 3.99
N GLY A 72 8.02 13.33 3.25
CA GLY A 72 8.35 11.91 3.24
C GLY A 72 7.56 11.09 4.26
N LEU A 73 7.94 9.82 4.41
CA LEU A 73 7.42 8.96 5.47
C LEU A 73 8.16 9.27 6.80
N PRO A 74 7.51 9.09 7.96
CA PRO A 74 8.21 9.11 9.25
C PRO A 74 9.40 8.13 9.27
N ASN A 75 10.46 8.43 10.02
CA ASN A 75 11.71 7.67 10.00
C ASN A 75 11.57 6.17 10.34
N ASN A 76 10.54 5.82 11.13
CA ASN A 76 10.24 4.44 11.53
C ASN A 76 9.16 3.78 10.64
N VAL A 77 8.72 4.43 9.56
CA VAL A 77 7.77 3.89 8.59
C VAL A 77 8.47 3.66 7.25
N MET A 78 8.36 2.45 6.71
CA MET A 78 8.99 2.06 5.46
C MET A 78 7.94 1.76 4.39
N ASP A 79 8.18 2.20 3.15
CA ASP A 79 7.47 1.69 1.97
C ASP A 79 8.08 0.33 1.59
N MET A 80 7.26 -0.72 1.57
CA MET A 80 7.72 -2.08 1.33
C MET A 80 8.37 -2.25 -0.05
N TRP A 81 7.85 -1.59 -1.09
CA TRP A 81 8.45 -1.63 -2.44
C TRP A 81 9.82 -0.94 -2.44
N GLU A 82 9.96 0.17 -1.72
CA GLU A 82 11.24 0.86 -1.59
C GLU A 82 12.24 0.05 -0.77
N PHE A 83 11.81 -0.53 0.35
CA PHE A 83 12.61 -1.39 1.21
C PHE A 83 13.17 -2.61 0.47
N LEU A 84 12.37 -3.24 -0.39
CA LEU A 84 12.78 -4.40 -1.20
C LEU A 84 13.67 -4.02 -2.40
N GLY A 85 14.18 -2.79 -2.47
CA GLY A 85 15.11 -2.38 -3.53
C GLY A 85 14.42 -1.93 -4.83
N LYS A 86 13.16 -1.49 -4.75
CA LYS A 86 12.40 -0.94 -5.89
C LYS A 86 12.28 -1.92 -7.08
N PRO A 87 11.87 -3.18 -6.84
CA PRO A 87 11.76 -4.19 -7.90
C PRO A 87 10.82 -3.72 -9.03
N GLN A 88 11.28 -3.77 -10.27
CA GLN A 88 10.53 -3.22 -11.40
C GLN A 88 9.32 -4.07 -11.79
N HIS A 89 9.36 -5.39 -11.55
CA HIS A 89 8.28 -6.30 -11.95
C HIS A 89 6.97 -6.05 -11.21
N CYS A 90 7.00 -5.39 -10.05
CA CYS A 90 5.82 -5.04 -9.26
C CYS A 90 5.66 -3.54 -8.98
N ARG A 91 6.33 -2.69 -9.76
CA ARG A 91 6.29 -1.23 -9.55
C ARG A 91 4.93 -0.61 -9.84
N TYR A 92 4.26 -1.03 -10.90
CA TYR A 92 3.03 -0.38 -11.38
C TYR A 92 1.84 -1.27 -11.11
N THR A 93 0.93 -0.80 -10.26
CA THR A 93 -0.25 -1.55 -9.82
C THR A 93 -1.51 -1.12 -10.58
N TRP A 94 -1.44 0.02 -11.28
CA TRP A 94 -2.45 0.46 -12.23
C TRP A 94 -1.76 0.84 -13.56
N ASP A 95 -2.07 0.12 -14.63
CA ASP A 95 -1.39 0.25 -15.93
C ASP A 95 -2.38 0.08 -17.09
N THR A 96 -2.80 1.20 -17.70
CA THR A 96 -3.74 1.18 -18.83
C THR A 96 -3.15 0.66 -20.13
N SER A 97 -1.82 0.50 -20.21
CA SER A 97 -1.19 -0.09 -21.40
C SER A 97 -1.27 -1.62 -21.40
N SER A 98 -1.38 -2.24 -20.22
CA SER A 98 -1.43 -3.69 -20.04
C SER A 98 -2.82 -4.16 -19.61
N ASN A 99 -3.55 -3.34 -18.85
CA ASN A 99 -4.90 -3.62 -18.37
C ASN A 99 -5.95 -2.86 -19.20
N THR A 100 -6.81 -3.62 -19.88
CA THR A 100 -7.81 -3.07 -20.81
C THR A 100 -9.19 -2.88 -20.18
N ASN A 101 -9.36 -3.11 -18.86
CA ASN A 101 -10.68 -3.16 -18.24
C ASN A 101 -11.47 -1.86 -18.31
N LEU A 102 -10.80 -0.71 -18.34
CA LEU A 102 -11.42 0.61 -18.42
C LEU A 102 -11.54 1.15 -19.85
N GLY A 103 -10.98 0.48 -20.86
CA GLY A 103 -11.01 0.95 -22.25
C GLY A 103 -10.31 2.30 -22.48
N ILE A 104 -9.36 2.68 -21.62
CA ILE A 104 -8.63 3.95 -21.74
C ILE A 104 -7.55 3.79 -22.81
N GLU A 105 -7.62 4.59 -23.88
CA GLU A 105 -6.64 4.57 -24.98
C GLU A 105 -5.28 5.14 -24.58
N ASN A 106 -5.27 6.14 -23.68
CA ASN A 106 -4.05 6.78 -23.21
C ASN A 106 -3.27 5.86 -22.27
N LYS A 107 -2.00 5.65 -22.58
CA LYS A 107 -1.09 4.84 -21.76
C LYS A 107 -0.63 5.61 -20.52
N CYS A 108 -0.93 5.07 -19.35
CA CYS A 108 -0.57 5.63 -18.06
C CYS A 108 -0.26 4.49 -17.09
N LYS A 109 0.82 4.65 -16.30
CA LYS A 109 1.25 3.67 -15.30
C LYS A 109 1.48 4.36 -13.97
N LEU A 110 0.82 3.90 -12.92
CA LEU A 110 0.89 4.49 -11.59
C LEU A 110 1.06 3.41 -10.52
N ARG A 111 1.77 3.78 -9.45
CA ARG A 111 1.93 2.98 -8.24
C ARG A 111 0.96 3.48 -7.18
N PHE A 112 -0.30 3.16 -7.40
CA PHE A 112 -1.41 3.60 -6.57
C PHE A 112 -1.52 2.74 -5.31
N ASP A 113 -1.39 1.43 -5.48
CA ASP A 113 -1.46 0.48 -4.38
C ASP A 113 -0.10 0.40 -3.72
N ARG A 114 -0.06 0.63 -2.40
CA ARG A 114 1.17 0.69 -1.61
C ARG A 114 1.00 -0.04 -0.28
N VAL A 115 2.11 -0.51 0.26
CA VAL A 115 2.19 -1.15 1.57
C VAL A 115 3.24 -0.41 2.40
N TYR A 116 2.84 0.08 3.56
CA TYR A 116 3.69 0.75 4.54
C TYR A 116 3.77 -0.07 5.82
N ILE A 117 4.97 -0.17 6.40
CA ILE A 117 5.20 -0.91 7.64
C ILE A 117 5.89 -0.02 8.67
N ARG A 118 5.38 -0.04 9.91
CA ARG A 118 6.06 0.44 11.11
C ARG A 118 6.35 -0.77 11.99
N PRO A 119 7.58 -1.29 12.03
CA PRO A 119 7.92 -2.43 12.88
C PRO A 119 7.73 -2.07 14.35
N ALA A 120 7.44 -3.07 15.19
CA ALA A 120 7.54 -2.94 16.64
C ALA A 120 8.99 -2.57 17.03
N ALA A 121 9.15 -1.80 18.10
CA ALA A 121 10.46 -1.40 18.62
C ALA A 121 11.17 -2.55 19.36
N GLU A 122 10.41 -3.40 20.05
CA GLU A 122 10.92 -4.52 20.85
C GLU A 122 10.09 -5.80 20.61
N GLY A 123 10.76 -6.92 20.34
CA GLY A 123 10.15 -8.24 20.13
C GLY A 123 9.80 -8.56 18.67
N GLY A 124 9.68 -9.86 18.36
CA GLY A 124 9.06 -10.44 17.16
C GLY A 124 9.12 -9.62 15.86
N ASN A 125 10.11 -9.88 15.01
CA ASN A 125 10.31 -9.06 13.80
C ASN A 125 9.50 -9.63 12.64
N ILE A 126 8.44 -8.91 12.25
CA ILE A 126 7.77 -9.12 10.97
C ILE A 126 8.59 -8.43 9.88
N VAL A 127 9.32 -9.22 9.09
CA VAL A 127 10.30 -8.72 8.13
C VAL A 127 9.77 -8.89 6.70
N PRO A 128 9.64 -7.81 5.91
CA PRO A 128 9.28 -7.90 4.50
C PRO A 128 10.27 -8.78 3.71
N ARG A 129 9.77 -9.73 2.91
CA ARG A 129 10.59 -10.66 2.12
C ARG A 129 10.41 -10.53 0.61
N SER A 130 9.16 -10.52 0.14
CA SER A 130 8.88 -10.40 -1.28
C SER A 130 7.59 -9.63 -1.53
N MET A 131 7.50 -9.05 -2.72
CA MET A 131 6.33 -8.34 -3.22
C MET A 131 6.18 -8.66 -4.70
N ASP A 132 5.02 -9.17 -5.09
CA ASP A 132 4.72 -9.59 -6.46
C ASP A 132 3.32 -9.12 -6.88
N LEU A 133 3.12 -8.94 -8.20
CA LEU A 133 1.80 -8.64 -8.75
C LEU A 133 0.99 -9.93 -8.92
N ILE A 134 -0.30 -9.85 -8.64
CA ILE A 134 -1.27 -10.92 -8.88
C ILE A 134 -2.49 -10.40 -9.64
N GLY A 135 -3.29 -11.32 -10.18
CA GLY A 135 -4.47 -10.98 -10.98
C GLY A 135 -4.14 -10.51 -12.39
N LEU A 136 -2.97 -10.89 -12.92
CA LEU A 136 -2.47 -10.52 -14.24
C LEU A 136 -3.12 -11.28 -15.40
N GLU A 137 -3.90 -12.32 -15.10
CA GLU A 137 -4.52 -13.17 -16.12
C GLU A 137 -5.96 -12.74 -16.42
N LYS A 138 -6.35 -12.86 -17.69
CA LYS A 138 -7.75 -12.63 -18.08
C LYS A 138 -8.62 -13.80 -17.63
N LEU A 139 -9.82 -13.46 -17.20
CA LEU A 139 -10.90 -14.42 -16.95
C LEU A 139 -11.57 -14.82 -18.28
N ASP A 140 -12.43 -15.83 -18.24
CA ASP A 140 -13.17 -16.34 -19.42
C ASP A 140 -13.99 -15.26 -20.14
N CYS A 141 -14.39 -14.19 -19.44
CA CYS A 141 -15.08 -13.05 -20.02
C CYS A 141 -14.16 -12.08 -20.80
N GLY A 142 -12.86 -12.40 -20.94
CA GLY A 142 -11.88 -11.60 -21.67
C GLY A 142 -11.37 -10.36 -20.92
N ARG A 143 -11.74 -10.20 -19.65
CA ARG A 143 -11.34 -9.08 -18.76
C ARG A 143 -10.41 -9.57 -17.66
N PHE A 144 -9.60 -8.67 -17.13
CA PHE A 144 -8.84 -8.93 -15.91
C PHE A 144 -9.77 -8.89 -14.67
N PRO A 145 -9.39 -9.46 -13.52
CA PRO A 145 -10.19 -9.40 -12.29
C PRO A 145 -10.54 -7.97 -11.84
N SER A 146 -9.63 -7.02 -12.06
CA SER A 146 -9.77 -5.59 -11.74
C SER A 146 -9.00 -4.77 -12.77
N ASP A 147 -9.22 -3.46 -12.84
CA ASP A 147 -8.34 -2.52 -13.54
C ASP A 147 -7.02 -2.26 -12.79
N HIS A 148 -6.95 -2.65 -11.52
CA HIS A 148 -5.73 -2.73 -10.72
C HIS A 148 -5.17 -4.16 -10.71
N TRP A 149 -3.86 -4.26 -10.52
CA TRP A 149 -3.18 -5.48 -10.12
C TRP A 149 -3.11 -5.58 -8.60
N GLY A 150 -3.31 -6.78 -8.07
CA GLY A 150 -3.13 -7.03 -6.64
C GLY A 150 -1.65 -7.08 -6.27
N LEU A 151 -1.34 -6.75 -5.01
CA LEU A 151 -0.02 -6.96 -4.42
C LEU A 151 -0.06 -8.17 -3.48
N LEU A 152 0.77 -9.17 -3.74
CA LEU A 152 1.06 -10.25 -2.81
C LEU A 152 2.36 -9.96 -2.07
N CYS A 153 2.27 -9.82 -0.76
CA CYS A 153 3.40 -9.46 0.11
C CYS A 153 3.68 -10.60 1.09
N ASN A 154 4.91 -11.09 1.12
CA ASN A 154 5.35 -12.12 2.06
C ASN A 154 6.23 -11.50 3.16
N PHE A 155 6.03 -11.96 4.38
CA PHE A 155 6.78 -11.54 5.56
C PHE A 155 7.28 -12.76 6.32
N ASP A 156 8.51 -12.69 6.81
CA ASP A 156 8.99 -13.65 7.81
C ASP A 156 8.60 -13.16 9.20
N VAL A 157 8.27 -14.12 10.07
CA VAL A 157 8.10 -13.87 11.51
C VAL A 157 9.34 -14.42 12.20
N ILE A 158 10.22 -13.54 12.68
CA ILE A 158 11.38 -13.93 13.48
C ILE A 158 10.92 -14.10 14.92
N LEU A 159 10.90 -15.35 15.38
CA LEU A 159 10.57 -15.76 16.75
C LEU A 159 11.79 -15.67 17.67
#